data_AF-A0A7H0H7U1-F1
#
_entry.id   AF-A0A7H0H7U1-F1
#
_cell.length_a   1.000
_cell.length_b   1.000
_cell.length_c   1.000
_cell.angle_alpha   90.00
_cell.angle_beta   90.00
_cell.angle_gamma   90.00
#
_symmetry.space_group_name_H-M   'P 1'
#
loop_
_entity.id
_entity.type
_entity.pdbx_description
1 polymer ?
#
loop_
_entity_poly.entity_id
_entity_poly.type
_entity_poly.pdbx_seq_one_letter_code
_entity_poly.pdbx_strand_id
1 'polypeptide(L)'
;MSITDLTRLAERGLDPLAEALEQHRVRFVQEILAAAVPSFWERRAEALEAARPRPGEFHGKATATELRERDEALAEAAAACREHAEVVRRYPDVIAADMAAAVAAATSTPAPGLGVAS
;
A
#
# COMPACT_ATOMS: atom_id res chain seq x y z
N MET A 1 28.08 -6.56 32.72
CA MET A 1 27.05 -6.95 31.74
C MET A 1 27.52 -8.25 31.10
N SER A 2 26.83 -9.36 31.35
CA SER A 2 27.22 -10.69 30.88
C SER A 2 27.00 -10.82 29.37
N ILE A 3 27.73 -11.71 28.69
CA ILE A 3 27.45 -12.09 27.29
C ILE A 3 25.98 -12.49 27.13
N THR A 4 25.40 -13.18 28.11
CA THR A 4 23.99 -13.57 28.13
C THR A 4 23.02 -12.36 28.19
N ASP A 5 23.44 -11.25 28.80
CA ASP A 5 22.63 -10.01 28.86
C ASP A 5 22.67 -9.27 27.52
N LEU A 6 23.82 -9.29 26.84
CA LEU A 6 23.99 -8.75 25.49
C LEU A 6 23.16 -9.53 24.46
N THR A 7 23.13 -10.86 24.55
CA THR A 7 22.33 -11.71 23.65
C THR A 7 20.83 -11.46 23.83
N ARG A 8 20.33 -11.37 25.07
CA ARG A 8 18.91 -11.04 25.33
C ARG A 8 18.52 -9.64 24.89
N LEU A 9 19.45 -8.68 24.96
CA LEU A 9 19.21 -7.31 24.49
C LEU A 9 19.18 -7.25 22.95
N ALA A 10 20.03 -8.04 22.28
CA ALA A 10 20.04 -8.19 20.84
C ALA A 10 18.79 -8.91 20.32
N GLU A 11 18.35 -9.99 20.99
CA GLU A 11 17.09 -10.68 20.68
C GLU A 11 15.88 -9.73 20.82
N ARG A 12 15.80 -8.97 21.91
CA ARG A 12 14.75 -7.95 22.11
C ARG A 12 14.78 -6.79 21.10
N GLY A 13 15.92 -6.51 20.48
CA GLY A 13 16.08 -5.46 19.47
C GLY A 13 15.81 -5.96 18.04
N LEU A 14 15.95 -7.26 17.79
CA LEU A 14 15.72 -7.89 16.49
C LEU A 14 14.25 -8.21 16.23
N ASP A 15 13.47 -8.52 17.28
CA ASP A 15 12.05 -8.84 17.14
C ASP A 15 11.21 -7.69 16.53
N PRO A 16 11.34 -6.42 16.97
CA PRO A 16 10.57 -5.32 16.38
C PRO A 16 10.95 -5.04 14.92
N LEU A 17 12.22 -5.29 14.55
CA LEU A 17 12.69 -5.13 13.18
C LEU A 17 12.15 -6.25 12.28
N ALA A 18 12.18 -7.49 12.76
CA ALA A 18 11.62 -8.64 12.05
C ALA A 18 10.11 -8.47 11.84
N GLU A 19 9.38 -8.02 12.88
CA GLU A 19 7.96 -7.73 12.78
C GLU A 19 7.66 -6.59 11.80
N ALA A 20 8.43 -5.49 11.85
CA ALA A 20 8.28 -4.38 10.91
C ALA A 20 8.56 -4.80 9.45
N LEU A 21 9.56 -5.66 9.22
CA LEU A 21 9.86 -6.20 7.90
C LEU A 21 8.74 -7.11 7.38
N GLU A 22 8.15 -7.94 8.24
CA GLU A 22 7.01 -8.77 7.86
C GLU A 22 5.77 -7.93 7.54
N GLN A 23 5.45 -6.94 8.38
CA GLN A 23 4.35 -6.00 8.11
C GLN A 23 4.57 -5.24 6.79
N HIS A 24 5.81 -4.81 6.52
CA HIS A 24 6.17 -4.17 5.26
C HIS A 24 6.00 -5.11 4.07
N ARG A 25 6.47 -6.36 4.18
CA ARG A 25 6.34 -7.39 3.13
C ARG A 25 4.87 -7.66 2.79
N VAL A 26 4.02 -7.82 3.81
CA VAL A 26 2.57 -8.01 3.62
C VAL A 26 1.96 -6.81 2.91
N ARG A 27 2.25 -5.59 3.37
CA ARG A 27 1.72 -4.37 2.75
C ARG A 27 2.21 -4.22 1.31
N PHE A 28 3.47 -4.51 1.04
CA PHE A 28 4.05 -4.44 -0.29
C PHE A 28 3.37 -5.40 -1.27
N VAL A 29 3.14 -6.66 -0.85
CA VAL A 29 2.39 -7.63 -1.67
C VAL A 29 0.95 -7.16 -1.91
N GLN A 30 0.29 -6.59 -0.91
CA GLN A 30 -1.06 -6.04 -1.07
C GLN A 30 -1.09 -4.85 -2.04
N GLU A 31 -0.11 -3.93 -1.95
CA GLU A 31 0.02 -2.77 -2.83
C GLU A 31 0.24 -3.20 -4.28
N ILE A 32 1.15 -4.16 -4.49
CA ILE A 32 1.42 -4.81 -5.76
C ILE A 32 0.12 -5.39 -6.33
N LEU A 33 -0.56 -6.28 -5.60
CA LEU A 33 -1.80 -6.91 -6.05
C LEU A 33 -2.89 -5.89 -6.36
N ALA A 34 -3.03 -4.85 -5.55
CA ALA A 34 -3.98 -3.77 -5.79
C ALA A 34 -3.66 -2.99 -7.08
N ALA A 35 -2.38 -2.73 -7.34
CA ALA A 35 -1.94 -2.00 -8.54
C ALA A 35 -2.27 -2.73 -9.86
N ALA A 36 -2.38 -4.06 -9.83
CA ALA A 36 -2.68 -4.90 -10.99
C ALA A 36 -4.17 -5.16 -11.22
N VAL A 37 -5.07 -4.63 -10.38
CA VAL A 37 -6.51 -4.88 -10.51
C VAL A 37 -7.23 -3.61 -10.96
N PRO A 38 -7.80 -3.56 -12.18
CA PRO A 38 -8.52 -2.36 -12.66
C PRO A 38 -9.62 -1.88 -11.70
N SER A 39 -10.39 -2.81 -11.14
CA SER A 39 -11.49 -2.48 -10.22
C SER A 39 -11.04 -1.94 -8.86
N PHE A 40 -9.77 -2.11 -8.48
CA PHE A 40 -9.21 -1.40 -7.32
C PHE A 40 -9.12 0.10 -7.63
N TRP A 41 -8.56 0.45 -8.79
CA TRP A 41 -8.39 1.83 -9.22
C TRP A 41 -9.72 2.54 -9.49
N GLU A 42 -10.69 1.85 -10.07
CA GLU A 42 -12.05 2.37 -10.28
C GLU A 42 -12.72 2.75 -8.94
N ARG A 43 -12.72 1.84 -7.97
CA ARG A 43 -13.28 2.10 -6.63
C ARG A 43 -12.54 3.22 -5.90
N ARG A 44 -11.22 3.32 -6.09
CA ARG A 44 -10.42 4.41 -5.52
C ARG A 44 -10.81 5.76 -6.14
N ALA A 45 -11.02 5.81 -7.46
CA ALA A 45 -11.49 7.01 -8.15
C ALA A 45 -12.88 7.42 -7.63
N GLU A 46 -13.81 6.48 -7.47
CA GLU A 46 -15.13 6.73 -6.90
C GLU A 46 -15.05 7.29 -5.48
N ALA A 47 -14.18 6.74 -4.63
CA ALA A 47 -13.97 7.23 -3.28
C ALA A 47 -13.41 8.67 -3.25
N LEU A 48 -12.48 8.99 -4.17
CA LEU A 48 -11.92 10.33 -4.31
C LEU A 48 -12.97 11.34 -4.78
N GLU A 49 -13.77 10.98 -5.77
CA GLU A 49 -14.90 11.81 -6.25
C GLU A 49 -15.95 12.00 -5.15
N ALA A 50 -16.26 10.95 -4.39
CA ALA A 50 -17.20 11.02 -3.30
C ALA A 50 -16.74 11.96 -2.17
N ALA A 51 -15.43 12.08 -1.98
CA ALA A 51 -14.79 12.94 -0.97
C ALA A 51 -14.64 14.40 -1.40
N ARG A 52 -15.01 14.76 -2.64
CA ARG A 52 -14.95 16.14 -3.12
C ARG A 52 -15.89 17.05 -2.32
N PRO A 53 -15.46 18.29 -1.96
CA PRO A 53 -16.31 19.22 -1.22
C PRO A 53 -17.62 19.52 -1.95
N ARG A 54 -18.77 19.39 -1.26
CA ARG A 54 -20.07 19.69 -1.86
C ARG A 54 -20.62 21.04 -1.40
N PRO A 55 -21.43 21.72 -2.23
CA PRO A 55 -22.16 22.91 -1.81
C PRO A 55 -23.06 22.60 -0.61
N GLY A 56 -22.95 23.42 0.45
CA GLY A 56 -23.77 23.28 1.66
C GLY A 56 -23.26 22.28 2.70
N GLU A 57 -22.15 21.57 2.43
CA GLU A 57 -21.48 20.77 3.47
C GLU A 57 -20.73 21.66 4.47
N PHE A 58 -20.65 21.19 5.71
CA PHE A 58 -19.87 21.85 6.75
C PHE A 58 -18.38 21.50 6.60
N HIS A 59 -17.58 22.49 6.26
CA HIS A 59 -16.13 22.34 6.03
C HIS A 59 -15.26 22.97 7.14
N GLY A 60 -15.86 23.30 8.28
CA GLY A 60 -15.15 23.89 9.42
C GLY A 60 -14.58 25.28 9.11
N LYS A 61 -13.26 25.44 9.27
CA LYS A 61 -12.54 26.71 9.08
C LYS A 61 -11.91 26.86 7.69
N ALA A 62 -12.13 25.90 6.79
CA ALA A 62 -11.56 25.95 5.44
C ALA A 62 -12.11 27.16 4.67
N THR A 63 -11.22 27.89 4.02
CA THR A 63 -11.53 28.99 3.11
C THR A 63 -12.03 28.46 1.77
N ALA A 64 -12.70 29.31 1.00
CA ALA A 64 -13.16 28.95 -0.35
C ALA A 64 -12.01 28.54 -1.28
N THR A 65 -10.84 29.18 -1.15
CA THR A 65 -9.65 28.84 -1.93
C THR A 65 -9.13 27.46 -1.58
N GLU A 66 -8.99 27.13 -0.29
CA GLU A 66 -8.53 25.81 0.16
C GLU A 66 -9.49 24.69 -0.27
N LEU A 67 -10.79 24.96 -0.26
CA LEU A 67 -11.79 24.00 -0.75
C LEU A 67 -11.67 23.76 -2.25
N ARG A 68 -11.44 24.83 -3.03
CA ARG A 68 -11.22 24.71 -4.47
C ARG A 68 -9.94 23.94 -4.80
N GLU A 69 -8.83 24.26 -4.12
CA GLU A 69 -7.57 23.51 -4.28
C GLU A 69 -7.73 22.04 -3.91
N ARG A 70 -8.49 21.74 -2.85
CA ARG A 70 -8.80 20.37 -2.46
C ARG A 70 -9.64 19.66 -3.51
N ASP A 71 -10.65 20.33 -4.06
CA ASP A 71 -11.50 19.78 -5.12
C ASP A 71 -10.69 19.44 -6.37
N GLU A 72 -9.85 20.38 -6.81
CA GLU A 72 -8.95 20.22 -7.97
C GLU A 72 -8.00 19.03 -7.76
N ALA A 73 -7.36 18.93 -6.59
CA ALA A 73 -6.46 17.82 -6.27
C ALA A 73 -7.17 16.45 -6.22
N LEU A 74 -8.38 16.39 -5.69
CA LEU A 74 -9.17 15.16 -5.66
C LEU A 74 -9.63 14.73 -7.06
N ALA A 75 -10.05 15.70 -7.89
CA ALA A 75 -10.43 15.45 -9.27
C ALA A 75 -9.25 14.94 -10.11
N GLU A 76 -8.07 15.55 -9.97
CA GLU A 76 -6.84 15.11 -10.64
C GLU A 76 -6.46 13.68 -10.22
N ALA A 77 -6.48 13.40 -8.91
CA ALA A 77 -6.17 12.07 -8.39
C ALA A 77 -7.18 11.01 -8.87
N ALA A 78 -8.47 11.36 -8.97
CA ALA A 78 -9.50 10.47 -9.49
C ALA A 78 -9.29 10.18 -10.98
N ALA A 79 -8.93 11.21 -11.77
CA ALA A 79 -8.61 11.04 -13.19
C ALA A 79 -7.40 10.12 -13.41
N ALA A 80 -6.32 10.33 -12.64
CA ALA A 80 -5.13 9.47 -12.69
C ALA A 80 -5.47 8.00 -12.34
N CYS A 81 -6.34 7.77 -11.36
CA CYS A 81 -6.79 6.41 -11.04
C CYS A 81 -7.56 5.77 -12.21
N ARG A 82 -8.43 6.52 -12.90
CA ARG A 82 -9.15 6.00 -14.07
C ARG A 82 -8.20 5.69 -15.22
N GLU A 83 -7.22 6.55 -15.48
CA GLU A 83 -6.19 6.30 -16.49
C GLU A 83 -5.39 5.03 -16.17
N HIS A 84 -4.99 4.84 -14.91
CA HIS A 84 -4.29 3.64 -14.49
C HIS A 84 -5.14 2.39 -14.68
N ALA A 85 -6.44 2.44 -14.34
CA ALA A 85 -7.37 1.34 -14.57
C ALA A 85 -7.39 0.93 -16.06
N GLU A 86 -7.43 1.91 -16.97
CA GLU A 86 -7.40 1.67 -18.40
C GLU A 86 -6.07 1.07 -18.88
N VAL A 87 -4.93 1.55 -18.37
CA VAL A 87 -3.61 0.97 -18.67
C VAL A 87 -3.56 -0.50 -18.27
N VAL A 88 -4.02 -0.83 -17.06
CA VAL A 88 -4.04 -2.22 -16.57
C VAL A 88 -4.97 -3.09 -17.41
N ARG A 89 -6.13 -2.57 -17.82
CA ARG A 89 -7.08 -3.28 -18.67
C ARG A 89 -6.53 -3.52 -20.08
N ARG A 90 -5.77 -2.56 -20.60
CA ARG A 90 -5.16 -2.57 -21.94
C ARG A 90 -3.97 -3.53 -22.03
N TYR A 91 -3.20 -3.68 -20.95
CA TYR A 91 -1.94 -4.44 -20.92
C TYR A 91 -1.87 -5.45 -19.77
N PRO A 92 -2.78 -6.44 -19.72
CA PRO A 92 -2.86 -7.39 -18.60
C PRO A 92 -1.60 -8.26 -18.44
N ASP A 93 -0.99 -8.67 -19.56
CA ASP A 93 0.12 -9.65 -19.55
C ASP A 93 1.46 -9.05 -19.13
N VAL A 94 1.71 -7.78 -19.48
CA VAL A 94 2.95 -7.07 -19.12
C VAL A 94 3.01 -6.86 -17.62
N ILE A 95 1.88 -6.44 -17.04
CA ILE A 95 1.78 -6.21 -15.61
C ILE A 95 1.82 -7.55 -14.86
N ALA A 96 1.14 -8.60 -15.35
CA ALA A 96 1.14 -9.91 -14.70
C ALA A 96 2.54 -10.53 -14.58
N ALA A 97 3.42 -10.35 -15.58
CA ALA A 97 4.78 -10.91 -15.55
C ALA A 97 5.68 -10.22 -14.51
N ASP A 98 5.73 -8.90 -14.50
CA ASP A 98 6.52 -8.12 -13.53
C ASP A 98 6.03 -8.37 -12.08
N MET A 99 4.72 -8.52 -11.94
CA MET A 99 4.05 -8.84 -10.68
C MET A 99 4.37 -10.24 -10.16
N ALA A 100 4.35 -11.25 -11.04
CA ALA A 100 4.71 -12.61 -10.67
C ALA A 100 6.16 -12.68 -10.17
N ALA A 101 7.07 -11.93 -10.81
CA ALA A 101 8.45 -11.79 -10.36
C ALA A 101 8.55 -11.11 -8.98
N ALA A 102 7.80 -10.03 -8.76
CA ALA A 102 7.81 -9.30 -7.50
C ALA A 102 7.22 -10.12 -6.33
N VAL A 103 6.11 -10.83 -6.56
CA VAL A 103 5.51 -11.74 -5.58
C VAL A 103 6.48 -12.90 -5.28
N ALA A 104 7.06 -13.52 -6.31
CA ALA A 104 8.04 -14.59 -6.13
C ALA A 104 9.23 -14.11 -5.28
N ALA A 105 9.75 -12.90 -5.54
CA ALA A 105 10.82 -12.30 -4.73
C ALA A 105 10.39 -12.09 -3.28
N ALA A 106 9.16 -11.60 -3.04
CA ALA A 106 8.61 -11.37 -1.71
C ALA A 106 8.28 -12.67 -0.93
N THR A 107 8.11 -13.79 -1.62
CA THR A 107 7.82 -15.10 -1.00
C THR A 107 9.03 -16.02 -0.90
N SER A 108 10.16 -15.69 -1.55
CA SER A 108 11.35 -16.55 -1.60
C SER A 108 12.29 -16.42 -0.39
N THR A 109 12.00 -15.53 0.58
CA THR A 109 12.75 -15.47 1.84
C THR A 109 12.18 -16.48 2.83
N PRO A 110 12.87 -17.59 3.16
CA PRO A 110 12.41 -18.47 4.23
C PRO A 110 12.46 -17.70 5.55
N ALA A 111 11.36 -17.77 6.33
CA ALA A 111 11.38 -17.34 7.71
C ALA A 111 12.46 -18.15 8.45
N PRO A 112 13.48 -17.52 9.05
CA PRO A 112 14.39 -18.25 9.92
C PRO A 112 13.62 -18.62 11.20
N GLY A 113 13.27 -19.90 11.37
CA GLY A 113 13.00 -20.42 12.73
C GLY A 113 11.70 -21.18 13.00
N LEU A 114 11.00 -21.77 12.03
CA LEU A 114 10.01 -22.82 12.36
C LEU A 114 10.63 -24.22 12.22
N GLY A 115 11.63 -24.48 13.08
CA GLY A 115 12.02 -25.85 13.42
C GLY A 115 10.94 -26.45 14.32
N VAL A 116 10.02 -27.20 13.72
CA VAL A 116 9.10 -28.05 14.48
C VAL A 116 9.92 -29.19 15.04
N ALA A 117 10.10 -29.20 16.36
CA ALA A 117 10.66 -30.33 17.07
C ALA A 117 9.78 -31.57 16.84
N SER A 118 10.39 -32.66 16.40
CA SER A 118 9.89 -34.04 16.52
C SER A 118 11.08 -34.96 16.66
#